data_AF-A0A327P410-F1
#
_entry.id   AF-A0A327P410-F1
#
_cell.length_a   1.000
_cell.length_b   1.000
_cell.length_c   1.000
_cell.angle_alpha   90.00
_cell.angle_beta   90.00
_cell.angle_gamma   90.00
#
_symmetry.space_group_name_H-M   'P 1'
#
loop_
_entity.id
_entity.type
_entity.pdbx_description
1 polymer ?
#
loop_
_entity_poly.entity_id
_entity_poly.type
_entity_poly.pdbx_seq_one_letter_code
_entity_poly.pdbx_strand_id
1 'polypeptide(L)'
;MDFELPEFNSEFDEQKAISILSKVISYLLDREFERLLQICYRIDLGEEKLKSILHESDPDRIAPDLAQALWHRQKQKVEIRKRYSANE
;
A
#
# COMPACT_ATOMS: atom_id res chain seq x y z
N MET A 1 -10.32 -41.79 -2.40
CA MET A 1 -10.75 -40.43 -2.72
C MET A 1 -9.50 -39.59 -2.74
N ASP A 2 -8.95 -39.36 -3.93
CA ASP A 2 -7.81 -38.46 -4.09
C ASP A 2 -8.31 -37.04 -3.89
N PHE A 3 -7.90 -36.45 -2.76
CA PHE A 3 -8.20 -35.07 -2.44
C PHE A 3 -7.21 -34.19 -3.21
N GLU A 4 -7.55 -33.87 -4.46
CA GLU A 4 -6.82 -32.87 -5.23
C GLU A 4 -7.05 -31.51 -4.56
N LEU A 5 -6.00 -31.02 -3.90
CA LEU A 5 -5.96 -29.64 -3.44
C LEU A 5 -6.03 -28.74 -4.67
N PRO A 6 -6.93 -27.75 -4.71
CA PRO A 6 -6.97 -26.81 -5.82
C PRO A 6 -5.60 -26.12 -5.89
N GLU A 7 -5.02 -26.08 -7.09
CA GLU A 7 -3.81 -25.30 -7.34
C GLU A 7 -4.05 -23.88 -6.84
N PHE A 8 -3.30 -23.49 -5.82
CA PHE A 8 -3.30 -22.15 -5.26
C PHE A 8 -2.61 -21.24 -6.29
N ASN A 9 -3.27 -20.99 -7.42
CA ASN A 9 -2.91 -19.92 -8.33
C ASN A 9 -3.34 -18.60 -7.67
N SER A 10 -2.64 -18.24 -6.61
CA SER A 10 -2.66 -16.89 -6.06
C SER A 10 -1.85 -16.01 -6.99
N GLU A 11 -2.40 -15.71 -8.17
CA GLU A 11 -1.98 -14.53 -8.90
C GLU A 11 -2.25 -13.34 -7.97
N PHE A 12 -1.17 -12.78 -7.45
CA PHE A 12 -1.26 -11.65 -6.56
C PHE A 12 -1.79 -10.46 -7.36
N ASP A 13 -3.05 -10.11 -7.12
CA ASP A 13 -3.72 -9.02 -7.82
C ASP A 13 -3.41 -7.69 -7.12
N GLU A 14 -2.44 -6.97 -7.69
CA GLU A 14 -2.02 -5.64 -7.27
C GLU A 14 -3.20 -4.67 -7.17
N GLN A 15 -4.20 -4.76 -8.06
CA GLN A 15 -5.36 -3.88 -8.02
C GLN A 15 -6.27 -4.21 -6.83
N LYS A 16 -6.46 -5.49 -6.50
CA LYS A 16 -7.20 -5.88 -5.29
C LYS A 16 -6.49 -5.41 -4.03
N ALA A 17 -5.16 -5.53 -3.97
CA ALA A 17 -4.38 -5.04 -2.83
C ALA A 17 -4.55 -3.52 -2.63
N ILE A 18 -4.41 -2.74 -3.72
CA ILE A 18 -4.61 -1.29 -3.70
C ILE A 18 -6.06 -0.95 -3.32
N SER A 19 -7.06 -1.67 -3.84
CA SER A 19 -8.47 -1.44 -3.50
C SER A 19 -8.75 -1.67 -2.00
N ILE A 20 -8.19 -2.73 -1.41
CA ILE A 20 -8.32 -3.00 0.02
C ILE A 20 -7.64 -1.90 0.83
N LEU A 21 -6.42 -1.51 0.47
CA LEU A 21 -5.69 -0.42 1.12
C LEU A 21 -6.46 0.89 1.04
N SER A 22 -7.04 1.21 -0.12
CA SER A 22 -7.84 2.43 -0.32
C SER A 22 -9.03 2.49 0.62
N LYS A 23 -9.73 1.38 0.87
CA LYS A 23 -10.86 1.34 1.83
C LYS A 23 -10.38 1.62 3.25
N VAL A 24 -9.26 1.02 3.66
CA VAL A 24 -8.67 1.24 4.98
C VAL A 24 -8.24 2.69 5.14
N ILE A 25 -7.56 3.25 4.13
CA ILE A 25 -7.08 4.63 4.15
C ILE A 25 -8.24 5.62 4.17
N SER A 26 -9.30 5.38 3.40
CA SER A 26 -10.52 6.20 3.46
C SER A 26 -11.11 6.22 4.86
N TYR A 27 -11.22 5.05 5.51
CA TYR A 27 -11.67 4.99 6.89
C TYR A 27 -10.74 5.75 7.85
N LEU A 28 -9.41 5.63 7.69
CA LEU A 28 -8.44 6.33 8.52
C LEU A 28 -8.46 7.85 8.30
N LEU A 29 -8.65 8.32 7.06
CA LEU A 29 -8.80 9.74 6.74
C LEU A 29 -10.01 10.33 7.49
N ASP A 30 -11.13 9.61 7.50
CA ASP A 30 -12.39 10.11 8.09
C ASP A 30 -12.45 9.98 9.61
N ARG A 31 -11.82 8.94 10.19
CA ARG A 31 -12.02 8.55 11.60
C ARG A 31 -10.75 8.59 12.45
N GLU A 32 -9.58 8.36 11.86
CA GLU A 32 -8.33 8.13 12.59
C GLU A 32 -7.12 8.76 11.88
N PHE A 33 -7.19 10.06 11.57
CA PHE A 33 -6.16 10.74 10.77
C PHE A 33 -4.76 10.68 11.40
N GLU A 34 -4.66 10.84 12.72
CA GLU A 34 -3.41 10.66 13.46
C GLU A 34 -2.77 9.28 13.22
N ARG A 35 -3.60 8.23 13.15
CA ARG A 35 -3.14 6.87 12.90
C ARG A 35 -2.67 6.70 11.46
N LEU A 36 -3.31 7.37 10.50
CA LEU A 36 -2.83 7.42 9.12
C LEU A 36 -1.41 8.03 9.05
N LEU A 37 -1.20 9.17 9.72
CA LEU A 37 0.11 9.84 9.76
C LEU A 37 1.20 8.92 10.33
N GLN A 38 0.91 8.23 11.43
CA GLN A 38 1.83 7.26 12.03
C GLN A 38 2.19 6.12 11.07
N ILE A 39 1.22 5.60 10.31
CA ILE A 39 1.47 4.55 9.31
C ILE A 39 2.37 5.08 8.19
N CYS A 40 2.07 6.25 7.63
CA CYS A 40 2.85 6.89 6.57
C CYS A 40 4.31 7.13 7.00
N TYR A 41 4.54 7.48 8.27
CA TYR A 41 5.89 7.63 8.81
C TYR A 41 6.63 6.28 8.93
N ARG A 42 5.96 5.24 9.46
CA ARG A 42 6.58 3.90 9.62
C ARG A 42 6.96 3.24 8.31
N ILE A 43 6.22 3.53 7.24
CA ILE A 43 6.48 2.99 5.91
C ILE A 43 7.40 3.87 5.05
N ASP A 44 7.81 5.02 5.57
CA ASP A 44 8.69 5.99 4.91
C ASP A 44 8.08 6.53 3.60
N LEU A 45 6.82 6.98 3.66
CA LEU A 45 6.10 7.58 2.51
C LEU A 45 6.64 8.98 2.15
N GLY A 46 7.33 9.64 3.08
CA GLY A 46 7.78 11.02 2.97
C GLY A 46 6.65 12.02 3.25
N GLU A 47 6.90 12.98 4.14
CA GLU A 47 5.91 13.99 4.54
C GLU A 47 5.47 14.87 3.37
N GLU A 48 6.42 15.29 2.53
CA GLU A 48 6.15 16.08 1.32
C GLU A 48 5.22 15.36 0.35
N LYS A 49 5.43 14.04 0.17
CA LYS A 49 4.60 13.23 -0.73
C LYS A 49 3.18 13.08 -0.19
N LEU A 50 3.06 12.86 1.12
CA LEU A 50 1.76 12.79 1.79
C LEU A 50 1.01 14.12 1.66
N LYS A 51 1.66 15.26 1.95
CA LYS A 51 1.07 16.60 1.82
C LYS A 51 0.63 16.89 0.39
N SER A 52 1.47 16.59 -0.59
CA SER A 52 1.14 16.72 -2.02
C SER A 52 -0.12 15.93 -2.36
N ILE A 53 -0.23 14.66 -1.95
CA ILE A 53 -1.43 13.85 -2.22
C ILE A 53 -2.67 14.44 -1.51
N LEU A 54 -2.55 14.89 -0.25
CA LEU A 54 -3.66 15.48 0.49
C LEU A 54 -4.15 16.81 -0.09
N HIS A 55 -3.28 17.60 -0.72
CA HIS A 55 -3.60 18.94 -1.22
C HIS A 55 -3.92 18.98 -2.72
N GLU A 56 -3.31 18.11 -3.52
CA GLU A 56 -3.41 18.14 -4.99
C GLU A 56 -4.43 17.13 -5.53
N SER A 57 -4.75 16.08 -4.78
CA SER A 57 -5.70 15.05 -5.25
C SER A 57 -7.14 15.49 -5.01
N ASP A 58 -8.04 15.11 -5.93
CA ASP A 58 -9.48 15.24 -5.69
C ASP A 58 -9.87 14.50 -4.41
N PRO A 59 -10.89 14.97 -3.64
CA PRO A 59 -11.29 14.36 -2.38
C PRO A 59 -11.55 12.85 -2.47
N ASP A 60 -12.20 12.42 -3.57
CA ASP A 60 -12.51 11.01 -3.84
C ASP A 60 -11.28 10.18 -4.25
N ARG A 61 -10.17 10.85 -4.57
CA ARG A 61 -8.92 10.27 -5.06
C ARG A 61 -7.80 10.23 -4.02
N ILE A 62 -7.90 11.01 -2.95
CA ILE A 62 -6.90 11.01 -1.86
C ILE A 62 -6.65 9.58 -1.33
N ALA A 63 -7.71 8.83 -1.02
CA ALA A 63 -7.57 7.47 -0.49
C ALA A 63 -6.90 6.48 -1.48
N PRO A 64 -7.35 6.36 -2.74
CA PRO A 64 -6.68 5.47 -3.70
C PRO A 64 -5.27 5.93 -4.07
N ASP A 65 -5.00 7.23 -4.14
CA ASP A 65 -3.67 7.75 -4.47
C ASP A 65 -2.67 7.48 -3.33
N LEU A 66 -3.11 7.63 -2.07
CA LEU A 66 -2.34 7.19 -0.91
C LEU A 66 -2.10 5.68 -0.93
N ALA A 67 -3.13 4.87 -1.23
CA ALA A 67 -3.01 3.42 -1.30
C ALA A 67 -1.96 2.98 -2.32
N GLN A 68 -1.97 3.61 -3.49
CA GLN A 68 -1.01 3.33 -4.55
C GLN A 68 0.41 3.75 -4.15
N ALA A 69 0.58 4.91 -3.51
CA ALA A 69 1.87 5.38 -3.04
C ALA A 69 2.44 4.47 -1.93
N LEU A 70 1.62 4.07 -0.96
CA LEU A 70 1.95 3.08 0.08
C LEU A 70 2.40 1.76 -0.54
N TRP A 71 1.61 1.24 -1.47
CA TRP A 71 1.89 -0.01 -2.17
C TRP A 71 3.23 0.03 -2.91
N HIS A 72 3.46 1.08 -3.70
CA HIS A 72 4.69 1.26 -4.47
C HIS A 72 5.92 1.32 -3.54
N ARG A 73 5.81 1.99 -2.40
CA ARG A 73 6.90 2.06 -1.41
C ARG A 73 7.24 0.69 -0.83
N GLN A 74 6.24 -0.14 -0.54
CA GLN A 74 6.49 -1.52 -0.08
C GLN A 74 7.18 -2.36 -1.15
N LYS A 75 6.73 -2.27 -2.41
CA LYS A 75 7.33 -2.98 -3.54
C LYS A 75 8.80 -2.62 -3.69
N GLN A 76 9.14 -1.33 -3.65
CA GLN A 76 10.52 -0.86 -3.69
C GLN A 76 11.37 -1.43 -2.53
N LYS A 77 10.86 -1.44 -1.29
CA LYS A 77 11.59 -2.02 -0.15
C LYS A 77 11.88 -3.51 -0.33
N VAL A 78 10.91 -4.26 -0.88
CA VAL A 78 11.10 -5.69 -1.19
C VAL A 78 12.15 -5.88 -2.29
N GLU A 79 12.11 -5.08 -3.36
CA GLU A 79 13.09 -5.15 -4.45
C GLU A 79 14.51 -4.82 -3.97
N ILE A 80 14.65 -3.78 -3.14
CA ILE A 80 15.93 -3.44 -2.50
C ILE A 80 16.44 -4.62 -1.69
N ARG A 81 15.63 -5.17 -0.77
CA ARG A 81 16.03 -6.34 0.05
C ARG A 81 16.44 -7.52 -0.82
N LYS A 82 15.68 -7.84 -1.86
CA LYS A 82 16.02 -8.93 -2.80
C LYS A 82 17.36 -8.70 -3.49
N ARG A 83 17.64 -7.47 -3.94
CA ARG A 83 18.91 -7.12 -4.61
C ARG A 83 20.12 -7.25 -3.68
N TYR A 84 19.97 -6.89 -2.41
CA TYR A 84 21.06 -7.00 -1.43
C TYR A 84 21.24 -8.41 -0.89
N SER A 85 20.15 -9.17 -0.66
CA SER A 85 20.23 -10.56 -0.21
C SER A 85 20.67 -11.55 -1.29
N ALA A 86 20.62 -11.18 -2.58
CA ALA A 86 21.12 -12.01 -3.67
C ALA A 86 22.62 -11.81 -3.96
N ASN A 87 23.27 -10.87 -3.27
CA ASN A 87 24.69 -10.55 -3.41
C ASN A 87 25.55 -11.03 -2.21
N GLU A 88 24.99 -11.88 -1.34
CA GLU A 88 25.70 -12.68 -0.32
C GLU A 88 25.72 -14.15 -0.73
#